data_AF-T0YJU3-F1
#
_entry.id   AF-T0YJU3-F1
#
_cell.length_a   1.000
_cell.length_b   1.000
_cell.length_c   1.000
_cell.angle_alpha   90.00
_cell.angle_beta   90.00
_cell.angle_gamma   90.00
#
_symmetry.space_group_name_H-M   'P 1'
#
loop_
_entity.id
_entity.type
_entity.pdbx_description
1 polymer ?
#
loop_
_entity_poly.entity_id
_entity_poly.type
_entity_poly.pdbx_seq_one_letter_code
_entity_poly.pdbx_strand_id
1 'polypeptide(L)'
;MSIVRKGWPLLLLALLPVAACAAPGIPAFSVQTHGGTQTYTLTMQVLALMTALTLLPAILLMMTSFTRIVIVLGILRQALGAGQTPPNQVLLGLALFLTLFVMSPVIRQIDRVAYQPYAAGTLTATAALDRAEVPVKEFMLHQTRESDIAVFTHIARSKGYAAPLDVPLSILVPAFITSEL
;
A
#
# COMPACT_ATOMS: atom_id res chain seq x y z
N MET A 1 -48.54 12.08 43.17
CA MET A 1 -49.12 11.05 42.29
C MET A 1 -49.62 11.76 41.04
N SER A 2 -49.16 11.34 39.85
CA SER A 2 -49.57 11.87 38.52
C SER A 2 -48.99 13.28 38.23
N ILE A 3 -48.45 13.68 37.08
CA ILE A 3 -48.66 13.29 35.68
C ILE A 3 -47.35 13.50 34.89
N VAL A 4 -46.87 12.39 34.35
CA VAL A 4 -46.02 12.26 33.16
C VAL A 4 -46.69 12.96 31.96
N ARG A 5 -45.90 13.53 31.04
CA ARG A 5 -46.21 13.87 29.61
C ARG A 5 -46.02 15.35 29.25
N LYS A 6 -44.77 15.83 29.15
CA LYS A 6 -44.49 17.06 28.36
C LYS A 6 -43.04 17.18 27.86
N GLY A 7 -42.50 16.11 27.29
CA GLY A 7 -41.17 16.13 26.65
C GLY A 7 -41.10 15.45 25.28
N TRP A 8 -42.22 14.93 24.76
CA TRP A 8 -42.23 14.01 23.62
C TRP A 8 -42.13 14.64 22.21
N PRO A 9 -42.44 15.92 21.92
CA PRO A 9 -42.41 16.36 20.52
C PRO A 9 -41.00 16.69 20.00
N LEU A 10 -39.99 16.84 20.86
CA LEU A 10 -38.63 17.22 20.44
C LEU A 10 -37.76 16.03 19.99
N LEU A 11 -38.09 14.79 20.37
CA LEU A 11 -37.33 13.61 19.98
C LEU A 11 -37.81 12.96 18.67
N LEU A 12 -38.95 13.39 18.13
CA LEU A 12 -39.55 12.86 16.90
C LEU A 12 -39.20 13.65 15.64
N LEU A 13 -38.54 14.80 15.77
CA LEU A 13 -38.06 15.60 14.62
C LEU A 13 -36.67 15.18 14.12
N ALA A 14 -35.98 14.28 14.83
CA ALA A 14 -34.63 13.80 14.49
C ALA A 14 -34.62 12.57 13.54
N LEU A 15 -35.80 12.12 13.09
CA LEU A 15 -35.98 10.90 12.29
C LEU A 15 -36.45 11.17 10.85
N LEU A 16 -36.34 12.41 10.38
CA LEU A 16 -36.53 12.69 8.95
C LEU A 16 -35.31 12.19 8.17
N PRO A 17 -35.50 11.32 7.17
CA PRO A 17 -34.43 10.94 6.27
C PRO A 17 -34.03 12.21 5.50
N VAL A 18 -32.78 12.64 5.66
CA VAL A 18 -32.18 13.58 4.71
C VAL A 18 -32.18 12.85 3.38
N ALA A 19 -33.18 13.13 2.55
CA ALA A 19 -33.16 12.81 1.14
C ALA A 19 -32.00 13.61 0.55
N ALA A 20 -30.83 12.97 0.52
CA ALA A 20 -29.68 13.46 -0.22
C ALA A 20 -30.09 13.45 -1.70
N CYS A 21 -30.54 14.61 -2.20
CA CYS A 21 -30.65 14.86 -3.62
C CYS A 21 -29.23 14.80 -4.19
N ALA A 22 -28.83 13.62 -4.66
CA ALA A 22 -27.59 13.42 -5.40
C ALA A 22 -27.70 14.21 -6.72
N ALA A 23 -26.98 15.32 -6.81
CA ALA A 23 -26.81 16.04 -8.06
C ALA A 23 -26.14 15.12 -9.10
N PRO A 24 -26.55 15.13 -10.38
CA PRO A 24 -25.90 14.33 -11.42
C PRO A 24 -24.44 14.74 -11.56
N GLY A 25 -23.52 13.87 -11.14
CA GLY A 25 -22.09 14.12 -11.18
C GLY A 25 -21.59 14.35 -12.60
N ILE A 26 -20.76 15.38 -12.78
CA ILE A 26 -20.13 15.74 -14.05
C ILE A 26 -19.18 14.60 -14.45
N PRO A 27 -19.35 13.97 -15.63
CA PRO A 27 -18.48 12.87 -16.06
C PRO A 27 -17.13 13.42 -16.54
N ALA A 28 -16.07 13.18 -15.77
CA ALA A 28 -14.74 13.75 -16.04
C ALA A 28 -13.78 12.80 -16.80
N PHE A 29 -14.08 11.50 -16.92
CA PHE A 29 -13.27 10.55 -17.70
C PHE A 29 -14.12 9.41 -18.29
N SER A 30 -14.03 9.17 -19.60
CA SER A 30 -14.66 8.02 -20.28
C SER A 30 -13.58 7.04 -20.75
N VAL A 31 -13.47 5.89 -20.08
CA VAL A 31 -12.69 4.75 -20.59
C VAL A 31 -13.62 3.93 -21.49
N GLN A 32 -13.32 3.90 -22.78
CA GLN A 32 -14.09 3.14 -23.77
C GLN A 32 -13.67 1.67 -23.69
N THR A 33 -14.49 0.82 -23.06
CA THR A 33 -14.39 -0.64 -23.21
C THR A 33 -15.36 -1.09 -24.31
N HIS A 34 -14.95 -2.09 -25.09
CA HIS A 34 -15.78 -2.70 -26.12
C HIS A 34 -17.06 -3.29 -25.50
N GLY A 35 -18.20 -2.60 -25.67
CA GLY A 35 -19.52 -3.10 -25.29
C GLY A 35 -20.44 -2.11 -24.55
N GLY A 36 -19.96 -0.93 -24.15
CA GLY A 36 -20.81 0.10 -23.54
C GLY A 36 -20.03 1.13 -22.74
N THR A 37 -20.44 2.39 -22.83
CA THR A 37 -19.85 3.50 -22.07
C THR A 37 -20.23 3.35 -20.59
N GLN A 38 -19.38 2.70 -19.81
CA GLN A 38 -19.50 2.72 -18.35
C GLN A 38 -18.96 4.06 -17.85
N THR A 39 -19.85 5.04 -17.78
CA THR A 39 -19.58 6.31 -17.11
C THR A 39 -19.45 6.04 -15.62
N TYR A 40 -18.23 5.76 -15.15
CA TYR A 40 -17.96 5.76 -13.71
C TYR A 40 -18.29 7.16 -13.18
N THR A 41 -19.22 7.23 -12.24
CA THR A 41 -19.54 8.49 -11.58
C THR A 41 -18.29 8.98 -10.83
N LEU A 42 -18.10 10.30 -10.76
CA LEU A 42 -16.99 10.92 -10.03
C LEU A 42 -16.83 10.32 -8.61
N THR A 43 -17.94 9.95 -7.98
CA THR A 43 -18.00 9.26 -6.68
C THR A 43 -17.30 7.89 -6.68
N MET A 44 -17.50 7.05 -7.69
CA MET A 44 -16.82 5.74 -7.82
C MET A 44 -15.31 5.90 -8.00
N GLN A 45 -14.89 6.91 -8.77
CA GLN A 45 -13.47 7.21 -8.98
C GLN A 45 -12.79 7.69 -7.69
N VAL A 46 -13.45 8.60 -6.95
CA VAL A 46 -12.94 9.06 -5.65
C VAL A 46 -12.88 7.91 -4.65
N LEU A 47 -13.88 7.02 -4.62
CA LEU A 47 -13.86 5.84 -3.77
C LEU A 47 -12.66 4.93 -4.09
N ALA A 48 -12.41 4.65 -5.37
CA ALA A 48 -11.27 3.85 -5.80
C ALA A 48 -9.94 4.51 -5.42
N LEU A 49 -9.82 5.83 -5.59
CA LEU A 49 -8.63 6.59 -5.21
C LEU A 49 -8.37 6.53 -3.70
N MET A 50 -9.39 6.76 -2.86
CA MET A 50 -9.28 6.68 -1.40
C MET A 50 -8.90 5.27 -0.94
N THR A 51 -9.44 4.25 -1.59
CA THR A 51 -9.10 2.85 -1.32
C THR A 51 -7.63 2.59 -1.63
N ALA A 52 -7.17 2.99 -2.82
CA ALA A 52 -5.77 2.86 -3.22
C ALA A 52 -4.84 3.61 -2.26
N LEU A 53 -5.17 4.86 -1.91
CA LEU A 53 -4.35 5.71 -1.02
C LEU A 53 -4.21 5.12 0.39
N THR A 54 -5.22 4.38 0.86
CA THR A 54 -5.21 3.72 2.17
C THR A 54 -4.33 2.47 2.18
N LEU A 55 -4.31 1.70 1.09
CA LEU A 55 -3.54 0.45 0.99
C LEU A 55 -2.08 0.68 0.58
N LEU A 56 -1.82 1.73 -0.21
CA LEU A 56 -0.51 2.10 -0.71
C LEU A 56 0.59 2.14 0.38
N PRO A 57 0.41 2.80 1.54
CA PRO A 57 1.47 2.85 2.56
C PRO A 57 1.81 1.45 3.11
N ALA A 58 0.82 0.58 3.29
CA ALA A 58 1.06 -0.77 3.77
C ALA A 58 1.85 -1.60 2.74
N ILE A 59 1.49 -1.49 1.46
CA ILE A 59 2.18 -2.19 0.36
C ILE A 59 3.63 -1.70 0.26
N LEU A 60 3.86 -0.39 0.32
CA LEU A 60 5.21 0.17 0.27
C LEU A 60 6.07 -0.33 1.42
N LEU A 61 5.55 -0.37 2.65
CA LEU A 61 6.29 -0.90 3.79
C LEU A 61 6.65 -2.38 3.60
N MET A 62 5.74 -3.20 3.06
CA MET A 62 6.00 -4.61 2.78
C MET A 62 7.06 -4.85 1.70
N MET A 63 7.30 -3.89 0.80
CA MET A 63 8.36 -3.95 -0.21
C MET A 63 9.73 -3.47 0.31
N THR A 64 9.85 -3.15 1.60
CA THR A 64 11.09 -2.65 2.22
C THR A 64 11.58 -3.56 3.34
N SER A 65 12.70 -3.20 3.99
CA SER A 65 13.23 -3.88 5.17
C SER A 65 12.34 -3.77 6.44
N PHE A 66 11.23 -3.04 6.37
CA PHE A 66 10.39 -2.75 7.52
C PHE A 66 9.89 -4.02 8.23
N THR A 67 9.49 -5.04 7.47
CA THR A 67 8.92 -6.29 8.00
C THR A 67 9.89 -7.02 8.93
N ARG A 68 11.13 -7.28 8.49
CA ARG A 68 12.15 -7.93 9.33
C ARG A 68 12.49 -7.12 10.56
N ILE A 69 12.64 -5.80 10.41
CA ILE A 69 12.98 -4.93 11.54
C ILE A 69 11.89 -4.98 12.62
N VAL A 70 10.61 -4.84 12.23
CA VAL A 70 9.51 -4.81 13.21
C VAL A 70 9.34 -6.15 13.92
N ILE A 71 9.56 -7.27 13.21
CA ILE A 71 9.47 -8.62 13.77
C ILE A 71 10.61 -8.88 14.75
N VAL A 72 11.86 -8.59 14.35
CA VAL A 72 13.03 -8.76 15.23
C VAL A 72 12.86 -7.93 16.50
N LEU A 73 12.48 -6.65 16.38
CA LEU A 73 12.22 -5.80 17.54
C LEU A 73 11.06 -6.34 18.41
N GLY A 74 10.03 -6.92 17.79
CA GLY A 74 8.91 -7.56 18.48
C GLY A 74 9.31 -8.80 19.28
N ILE A 75 10.15 -9.67 18.68
CA ILE A 75 10.71 -10.86 19.34
C ILE A 75 11.64 -10.44 20.47
N LEU A 76 12.50 -9.45 20.25
CA LEU A 76 13.38 -8.90 21.29
C LEU A 76 12.58 -8.39 22.49
N ARG A 77 11.47 -7.68 22.25
CA ARG A 77 10.60 -7.23 23.35
C ARG A 77 10.08 -8.41 24.17
N GLN A 78 9.63 -9.49 23.54
CA GLN A 78 9.14 -10.68 24.24
C GLN A 78 10.27 -11.35 25.02
N ALA A 79 11.46 -11.45 24.43
CA ALA A 79 12.63 -12.06 25.04
C ALA A 79 13.12 -11.31 26.29
N LEU A 80 12.93 -9.99 26.37
CA LEU A 80 13.31 -9.19 27.54
C LEU A 80 12.43 -9.46 28.78
N GLY A 81 11.31 -10.19 28.64
CA GLY A 81 10.38 -10.48 29.74
C GLY A 81 9.70 -9.24 30.34
N ALA A 82 9.95 -8.06 29.77
CA ALA A 82 9.57 -6.76 30.30
C ALA A 82 8.16 -6.33 29.86
N GLY A 83 7.14 -7.17 30.09
CA GLY A 83 5.74 -6.83 29.79
C GLY A 83 5.52 -6.16 28.42
N GLN A 84 4.64 -5.15 28.36
CA GLN A 84 4.37 -4.36 27.15
C GLN A 84 5.37 -3.19 26.96
N THR A 85 6.53 -3.23 27.60
CA THR A 85 7.58 -2.20 27.44
C THR A 85 8.66 -2.75 26.51
N PRO A 86 9.00 -2.07 25.39
CA PRO A 86 8.49 -0.78 24.90
C PRO A 86 7.09 -0.85 24.25
N PRO A 87 6.32 0.26 24.24
CA PRO A 87 5.01 0.33 23.58
C PRO A 87 5.09 0.06 22.07
N ASN A 88 4.03 -0.51 21.47
CA ASN A 88 3.97 -0.79 20.03
C ASN A 88 4.27 0.44 19.16
N GLN A 89 3.83 1.63 19.58
CA GLN A 89 4.09 2.87 18.86
C GLN A 89 5.57 3.22 18.79
N VAL A 90 6.34 2.94 19.85
CA VAL A 90 7.79 3.18 19.90
C VAL A 90 8.52 2.21 18.98
N LEU A 91 8.14 0.93 19.01
CA LEU A 91 8.70 -0.08 18.11
C LEU A 91 8.43 0.26 16.64
N LEU A 92 7.21 0.69 16.34
CA LEU A 92 6.81 1.10 14.99
C LEU A 92 7.62 2.32 14.52
N GLY A 93 7.78 3.33 15.37
CA GLY A 93 8.59 4.50 15.07
C GLY A 93 10.05 4.15 14.82
N LEU A 94 10.65 3.32 15.69
CA LEU A 94 12.02 2.85 15.53
C LEU A 94 12.18 2.04 14.23
N ALA A 95 11.25 1.14 13.94
CA ALA A 95 11.28 0.35 12.71
C ALA A 95 11.21 1.23 11.45
N LEU A 96 10.37 2.27 11.44
CA LEU A 96 10.29 3.22 10.33
C LEU A 96 11.60 3.99 10.13
N PHE A 97 12.19 4.53 11.20
CA PHE A 97 13.45 5.26 11.09
C PHE A 97 14.61 4.38 10.61
N LEU A 98 14.72 3.16 11.15
CA LEU A 98 15.72 2.19 10.70
C LEU A 98 15.48 1.78 9.24
N THR A 99 14.22 1.63 8.82
CA THR A 99 13.88 1.35 7.43
C THR A 99 14.34 2.47 6.52
N LEU A 100 14.07 3.74 6.85
CA LEU A 100 14.54 4.88 6.06
C LEU A 100 16.07 4.94 5.98
N PHE A 101 16.75 4.62 7.09
CA PHE A 101 18.21 4.55 7.13
C PHE A 101 18.76 3.46 6.21
N VAL A 102 18.21 2.24 6.28
CA VAL A 102 18.63 1.09 5.47
C VAL A 102 18.26 1.27 4.00
N MET A 103 17.09 1.85 3.70
CA MET A 103 16.59 2.09 2.34
C MET A 103 17.18 3.35 1.68
N SER A 104 17.98 4.14 2.40
CA SER A 104 18.64 5.34 1.89
C SER A 104 19.30 5.20 0.50
N PRO A 105 20.09 4.14 0.19
CA PRO A 105 20.65 3.95 -1.16
C PRO A 105 19.58 3.74 -2.24
N VAL A 106 18.54 2.96 -1.97
CA VAL A 106 17.43 2.69 -2.90
C VAL A 106 16.66 3.98 -3.19
N ILE A 107 16.35 4.75 -2.15
CA ILE A 107 15.66 6.05 -2.29
C ILE A 107 16.49 7.02 -3.14
N ARG A 108 17.82 7.08 -2.93
CA ARG A 108 18.71 7.91 -3.76
C ARG A 108 18.76 7.44 -5.21
N GLN A 109 18.68 6.15 -5.47
CA GLN A 109 18.67 5.61 -6.82
C GLN A 109 17.36 5.98 -7.53
N ILE A 110 16.21 5.78 -6.87
CA ILE A 110 14.89 6.20 -7.37
C ILE A 110 14.88 7.70 -7.68
N ASP A 111 15.45 8.53 -6.79
CA ASP A 111 15.54 9.97 -7.01
C ASP A 111 16.25 10.30 -8.34
N ARG A 112 17.41 9.67 -8.58
CA ARG A 112 18.23 9.91 -9.77
C ARG A 112 17.59 9.38 -11.06
N VAL A 113 17.00 8.18 -11.02
CA VAL A 113 16.55 7.49 -12.25
C VAL A 113 15.11 7.79 -12.63
N ALA A 114 14.28 8.19 -11.67
CA ALA A 114 12.84 8.38 -11.86
C ALA A 114 12.36 9.78 -11.47
N TYR A 115 12.66 10.26 -10.26
CA TYR A 115 12.11 11.53 -9.77
C TYR A 115 12.68 12.76 -10.47
N GLN A 116 14.02 12.90 -10.49
CA GLN A 116 14.71 14.03 -11.13
C GLN A 116 14.32 14.20 -12.61
N PRO A 117 14.32 13.14 -13.46
CA PRO A 117 13.99 13.32 -14.86
C PRO A 117 12.48 13.51 -15.09
N TYR A 118 11.62 12.99 -14.20
CA TYR A 118 10.18 13.29 -14.21
C TYR A 118 9.91 14.76 -13.86
N ALA A 119 10.53 15.28 -12.80
CA ALA A 119 10.42 16.68 -12.39
C ALA A 119 10.96 17.64 -13.47
N ALA A 120 11.99 17.22 -14.21
CA ALA A 120 12.54 17.96 -15.36
C ALA A 120 11.67 17.85 -16.64
N GLY A 121 10.56 17.10 -16.61
CA GLY A 121 9.68 16.91 -17.77
C GLY A 121 10.23 16.01 -18.87
N THR A 122 11.33 15.29 -18.60
CA THR A 122 11.99 14.39 -19.56
C THR A 122 11.47 12.95 -19.52
N LEU A 123 10.68 12.61 -18.49
CA LEU A 123 9.99 11.33 -18.34
C LEU A 123 8.49 11.53 -18.16
N THR A 124 7.70 10.63 -18.74
CA THR A 124 6.28 10.49 -18.38
C THR A 124 6.14 9.86 -17.01
N ALA A 125 4.99 10.06 -16.35
CA ALA A 125 4.72 9.43 -15.06
C ALA A 125 4.81 7.88 -15.12
N THR A 126 4.36 7.28 -16.23
CA THR A 126 4.44 5.82 -16.43
C THR A 126 5.89 5.35 -16.54
N ALA A 127 6.71 6.00 -17.37
CA ALA A 127 8.11 5.64 -17.52
C ALA A 127 8.93 5.89 -16.24
N ALA A 128 8.55 6.90 -15.45
CA ALA A 128 9.15 7.14 -14.15
C ALA A 128 8.84 5.99 -13.17
N LEU A 129 7.62 5.46 -13.16
CA LEU A 129 7.25 4.29 -12.35
C LEU A 129 8.03 3.05 -12.79
N ASP A 130 8.12 2.78 -14.10
CA ASP A 130 8.87 1.63 -14.62
C ASP A 130 10.35 1.68 -14.21
N ARG A 131 10.95 2.88 -14.19
CA ARG A 131 12.34 3.07 -13.72
C ARG A 131 12.48 3.04 -12.20
N ALA A 132 11.48 3.48 -11.46
CA ALA A 132 11.47 3.41 -10.00
C ALA A 132 11.32 1.97 -9.50
N GLU A 133 10.66 1.10 -10.26
CA GLU A 133 10.48 -0.31 -9.92
C GLU A 133 11.81 -1.07 -9.89
N VAL A 134 12.73 -0.79 -10.83
CA VAL A 134 14.02 -1.49 -10.95
C VAL A 134 14.83 -1.53 -9.65
N PRO A 135 15.19 -0.39 -9.01
CA PRO A 135 15.98 -0.42 -7.77
C PRO A 135 15.26 -1.09 -6.60
N VAL A 136 13.93 -1.05 -6.57
CA VAL A 136 13.14 -1.76 -5.55
C VAL A 136 13.22 -3.27 -5.78
N LYS A 137 13.10 -3.72 -7.03
CA LYS A 137 13.26 -5.14 -7.39
C LYS A 137 14.67 -5.64 -7.11
N GLU A 138 15.70 -4.88 -7.46
CA GLU A 138 17.09 -5.23 -7.16
C GLU A 138 17.28 -5.45 -5.65
N PHE A 139 16.80 -4.51 -4.84
CA PHE A 139 16.86 -4.62 -3.38
C PHE A 139 16.17 -5.90 -2.86
N MET A 140 14.97 -6.20 -3.34
CA MET A 140 14.22 -7.38 -2.94
C MET A 140 14.91 -8.68 -3.40
N LEU A 141 15.40 -8.73 -4.63
CA LEU A 141 16.10 -9.89 -5.18
C LEU A 141 17.37 -10.21 -4.41
N HIS A 142 18.11 -9.19 -3.96
CA HIS A 142 19.29 -9.39 -3.11
C HIS A 142 18.99 -9.98 -1.73
N GLN A 143 17.75 -9.86 -1.26
CA GLN A 143 17.34 -10.37 0.05
C GLN A 143 16.46 -11.61 -0.01
N THR A 144 15.89 -11.92 -1.18
CA THR A 144 15.01 -13.07 -1.37
C THR A 144 15.83 -14.32 -1.70
N ARG A 145 15.51 -15.43 -1.05
CA ARG A 145 16.17 -16.72 -1.35
C ARG A 145 15.69 -17.26 -2.69
N GLU A 146 16.59 -17.83 -3.48
CA GLU A 146 16.24 -18.46 -4.77
C GLU A 146 15.19 -19.58 -4.60
N SER A 147 15.26 -20.33 -3.49
CA SER A 147 14.28 -21.34 -3.13
C SER A 147 12.87 -20.78 -3.01
N ASP A 148 12.73 -19.59 -2.43
CA ASP A 148 11.42 -18.98 -2.16
C ASP A 148 10.83 -18.44 -3.47
N ILE A 149 11.67 -17.82 -4.32
CA ILE A 149 11.27 -17.42 -5.68
C ILE A 149 10.82 -18.62 -6.50
N ALA A 150 11.53 -19.75 -6.42
CA ALA A 150 11.19 -20.97 -7.15
C ALA A 150 9.83 -21.53 -6.71
N VAL A 151 9.53 -21.53 -5.41
CA VAL A 151 8.23 -21.96 -4.87
C VAL A 151 7.10 -21.12 -5.45
N PHE A 152 7.19 -19.78 -5.39
CA PHE A 152 6.13 -18.92 -5.92
C PHE A 152 6.03 -18.95 -7.45
N THR A 153 7.14 -19.14 -8.16
CA THR A 153 7.15 -19.36 -9.61
C THR A 153 6.41 -20.65 -9.99
N HIS A 154 6.63 -21.72 -9.23
CA HIS A 154 5.95 -23.00 -9.42
C HIS A 154 4.45 -22.88 -9.12
N ILE A 155 4.07 -22.19 -8.03
CA ILE A 155 2.66 -21.91 -7.70
C ILE A 155 1.98 -21.12 -8.82
N ALA A 156 2.67 -20.14 -9.40
CA ALA A 156 2.18 -19.35 -10.52
C ALA A 156 2.14 -20.11 -11.85
N ARG A 157 2.61 -21.38 -11.91
CA ARG A 157 2.74 -22.20 -13.13
C ARG A 157 3.50 -21.49 -14.26
N SER A 158 4.47 -20.65 -13.90
CA SER A 158 5.32 -19.96 -14.87
C SER A 158 6.45 -20.88 -15.34
N LYS A 159 6.92 -20.70 -16.58
CA LYS A 159 7.99 -21.51 -17.19
C LYS A 159 9.40 -21.14 -16.71
N GLY A 160 9.51 -20.32 -15.66
CA GLY A 160 10.76 -19.70 -15.22
C GLY A 160 11.06 -18.41 -15.97
N TYR A 161 12.06 -17.68 -15.49
CA TYR A 161 12.47 -16.36 -15.99
C TYR A 161 13.95 -16.39 -16.39
N ALA A 162 14.32 -15.65 -17.43
CA ALA A 162 15.69 -15.66 -17.96
C ALA A 162 16.65 -14.88 -17.05
N ALA A 163 16.23 -13.72 -16.55
CA ALA A 163 16.94 -12.95 -15.54
C ALA A 163 16.13 -12.83 -14.24
N PRO A 164 16.79 -12.68 -13.08
CA PRO A 164 16.11 -12.39 -11.81
C PRO A 164 15.21 -11.14 -11.87
N LEU A 165 15.63 -10.13 -12.64
CA LEU A 165 14.87 -8.89 -12.86
C LEU A 165 13.59 -9.07 -13.70
N ASP A 166 13.43 -10.19 -14.41
CA ASP A 166 12.23 -10.46 -15.21
C ASP A 166 11.08 -11.00 -14.34
N VAL A 167 11.36 -11.40 -13.10
CA VAL A 167 10.35 -11.89 -12.16
C VAL A 167 9.36 -10.75 -11.86
N PRO A 168 8.05 -10.93 -12.08
CA PRO A 168 7.06 -9.90 -11.82
C PRO A 168 6.91 -9.64 -10.31
N LEU A 169 6.57 -8.41 -9.94
CA LEU A 169 6.32 -8.05 -8.54
C LEU A 169 5.26 -8.92 -7.87
N SER A 170 4.27 -9.42 -8.61
CA SER A 170 3.24 -10.33 -8.08
C SER A 170 3.79 -11.66 -7.55
N ILE A 171 4.98 -12.07 -7.99
CA ILE A 171 5.71 -13.26 -7.51
C ILE A 171 6.81 -12.84 -6.53
N LEU A 172 7.55 -11.79 -6.87
CA LEU A 172 8.70 -11.34 -6.07
C LEU A 172 8.29 -10.81 -4.69
N VAL A 173 7.18 -10.06 -4.59
CA VAL A 173 6.68 -9.52 -3.31
C VAL A 173 6.35 -10.61 -2.30
N PRO A 174 5.49 -11.61 -2.62
CA PRO A 174 5.21 -12.66 -1.66
C PRO A 174 6.44 -13.52 -1.34
N ALA A 175 7.31 -13.79 -2.32
CA ALA A 175 8.57 -14.51 -2.07
C ALA A 175 9.50 -13.75 -1.10
N PHE A 176 9.66 -12.44 -1.33
CA PHE A 176 10.44 -11.56 -0.46
C PHE A 176 9.88 -11.55 0.96
N ILE A 177 8.56 -11.35 1.11
CA ILE A 177 7.93 -11.34 2.44
C ILE A 177 8.21 -12.66 3.16
N THR A 178 8.08 -13.81 2.50
CA THR A 178 8.40 -15.10 3.14
C THR A 178 9.88 -15.27 3.48
N SER A 179 10.80 -14.70 2.69
CA SER A 179 12.24 -14.71 3.00
C SER A 179 12.64 -13.78 4.15
N GLU A 180 11.84 -12.74 4.41
CA GLU A 180 12.06 -11.76 5.49
C GLU A 180 11.53 -12.22 6.85
N LEU A 181 10.65 -13.22 6.87
CA LEU A 181 10.12 -13.88 8.07
C LEU A 181 11.11 -14.91 8.62
#